data_AF-A0A349WAF5-F1
#
_entry.id   AF-A0A349WAF5-F1
#
_cell.length_a   1.000
_cell.length_b   1.000
_cell.length_c   1.000
_cell.angle_alpha   90.00
_cell.angle_beta   90.00
_cell.angle_gamma   90.00
#
_symmetry.space_group_name_H-M   'P 1'
#
loop_
_entity.id
_entity.type
_entity.pdbx_description
1 polymer ?
#
loop_
_entity_poly.entity_id
_entity_poly.type
_entity_poly.pdbx_seq_one_letter_code
_entity_poly.pdbx_strand_id
1 'polypeptide(L)'
;MPRAFQAGAAKQHPQARLAFDPFHVVALASRALDQVRRAEVKLAPELKGSRWALLKRAAHWYRKQIDSMHWLQRSGLKTARALRLKEALRQRYQARPAPDDAASLLDRWIS
;
A
#
# COMPACT_ATOMS: atom_id res chain seq x y z
N MET A 1 13.04 1.10 -10.58
CA MET A 1 14.32 0.91 -11.29
C MET A 1 14.58 2.12 -12.18
N PRO A 2 15.83 2.64 -12.26
CA PRO A 2 16.20 3.70 -13.19
C PRO A 2 16.07 3.28 -14.66
N ARG A 3 15.74 4.22 -15.55
CA ARG A 3 15.59 3.95 -17.00
C ARG A 3 16.88 3.41 -17.64
N ALA A 4 18.04 3.90 -17.22
CA ALA A 4 19.34 3.42 -17.71
C ALA A 4 19.55 1.92 -17.41
N PHE A 5 19.13 1.47 -16.22
CA PHE A 5 19.22 0.07 -15.84
C PHE A 5 18.30 -0.81 -16.69
N GLN A 6 17.06 -0.35 -16.93
CA GLN A 6 16.11 -1.06 -17.81
C GLN A 6 16.64 -1.18 -19.24
N ALA A 7 17.23 -0.10 -19.78
CA ALA A 7 17.82 -0.09 -21.12
C ALA A 7 19.03 -1.04 -21.24
N GLY A 8 19.93 -1.03 -20.24
CA GLY A 8 21.06 -1.96 -20.18
C GLY A 8 20.61 -3.42 -20.08
N ALA A 9 19.64 -3.71 -19.21
CA ALA A 9 19.08 -5.04 -19.05
C ALA A 9 18.40 -5.54 -20.32
N ALA A 10 17.61 -4.70 -21.00
CA ALA A 10 16.96 -5.06 -22.26
C ALA A 10 17.98 -5.34 -23.39
N LYS A 11 19.11 -4.62 -23.41
CA LYS A 11 20.18 -4.82 -24.40
C LYS A 11 20.96 -6.12 -24.17
N GLN A 12 21.32 -6.42 -22.92
CA GLN A 12 22.15 -7.58 -22.58
C GLN A 12 21.33 -8.87 -22.41
N HIS A 13 20.06 -8.75 -22.03
CA HIS A 13 19.16 -9.87 -21.75
C HIS A 13 17.79 -9.63 -22.38
N PRO A 14 17.66 -9.73 -23.72
CA PRO A 14 16.42 -9.40 -24.43
C PRO A 14 15.25 -10.33 -24.08
N GLN A 15 15.52 -11.52 -23.55
CA GLN A 15 14.50 -12.48 -23.10
C GLN A 15 14.09 -12.28 -21.63
N ALA A 16 14.80 -11.42 -20.87
CA ALA A 16 14.48 -11.19 -19.46
C ALA A 16 13.19 -10.38 -19.34
N ARG A 17 12.27 -10.85 -18.48
CA ARG A 17 11.04 -10.12 -18.16
C ARG A 17 11.29 -9.18 -17.00
N LEU A 18 10.85 -7.93 -17.14
CA LEU A 18 10.88 -6.98 -16.04
C LEU A 18 9.81 -7.36 -15.00
N ALA A 19 10.24 -7.59 -13.77
CA ALA A 19 9.36 -7.82 -12.63
C ALA A 19 9.53 -6.71 -11.58
N PHE A 20 8.42 -6.23 -11.04
CA PHE A 20 8.44 -5.32 -9.90
C PHE A 20 8.29 -6.11 -8.62
N ASP A 21 9.23 -5.93 -7.70
CA ASP A 21 9.17 -6.57 -6.40
C ASP A 21 7.98 -6.03 -5.56
N PRO A 22 7.22 -6.91 -4.86
CA PRO A 22 6.05 -6.52 -4.06
C PRO A 22 6.32 -5.43 -3.01
N PHE A 23 7.52 -5.34 -2.44
CA PHE A 23 7.87 -4.30 -1.48
C PHE A 23 7.71 -2.92 -2.10
N HIS A 24 8.16 -2.73 -3.34
CA HIS A 24 8.14 -1.44 -4.01
C HIS A 24 6.71 -1.03 -4.36
N VAL A 25 5.87 -1.99 -4.77
CA VAL A 25 4.46 -1.74 -5.07
C VAL A 25 3.68 -1.36 -3.80
N VAL A 26 3.86 -2.08 -2.69
CA VAL A 26 3.23 -1.76 -1.41
C VAL A 26 3.78 -0.45 -0.81
N ALA A 27 5.04 -0.11 -1.08
CA ALA A 27 5.62 1.17 -0.68
C ALA A 27 4.97 2.34 -1.42
N LEU A 28 4.63 2.20 -2.71
CA LEU A 28 3.86 3.20 -3.45
C LEU A 28 2.47 3.42 -2.84
N ALA A 29 1.75 2.34 -2.51
CA ALA A 29 0.45 2.44 -1.83
C ALA A 29 0.56 3.09 -0.45
N SER A 30 1.65 2.82 0.28
CA SER A 30 1.93 3.44 1.58
C SER A 30 2.18 4.96 1.46
N ARG A 31 2.85 5.40 0.39
CA ARG A 31 3.05 6.83 0.08
C ARG A 31 1.72 7.50 -0.29
N ALA A 32 0.91 6.85 -1.12
CA ALA A 32 -0.42 7.35 -1.47
C ALA A 32 -1.32 7.50 -0.24
N LEU A 33 -1.31 6.53 0.68
CA LEU A 33 -2.00 6.64 1.97
C LEU A 33 -1.53 7.86 2.79
N ASP A 34 -0.22 8.10 2.88
CA ASP A 34 0.27 9.28 3.62
C ASP A 34 -0.13 10.60 2.95
N GLN A 35 -0.22 10.65 1.61
CA GLN A 35 -0.72 11.83 0.89
C GLN A 35 -2.19 12.12 1.26
N VAL A 36 -3.05 11.10 1.26
CA VAL A 36 -4.45 11.24 1.68
C VAL A 36 -4.55 11.71 3.14
N ARG A 37 -3.79 11.08 4.04
CA ARG A 37 -3.72 11.46 5.46
C ARG A 37 -3.27 12.92 5.63
N ARG A 38 -2.27 13.38 4.88
CA ARG A 38 -1.77 14.77 4.93
C ARG A 38 -2.81 15.77 4.46
N ALA A 39 -3.63 15.41 3.48
CA ALA A 39 -4.74 16.26 3.03
C ALA A 39 -5.82 16.37 4.11
N GLU A 40 -6.21 15.25 4.72
CA GLU A 40 -7.31 15.21 5.69
C GLU A 40 -6.92 15.69 7.10
N VAL A 41 -5.66 15.60 7.51
CA VAL A 41 -5.23 16.04 8.87
C VAL A 41 -5.51 17.53 9.13
N LYS A 42 -5.67 18.33 8.07
CA LYS A 42 -6.02 19.76 8.16
C LYS A 42 -7.46 19.98 8.62
N LEU A 43 -8.33 19.00 8.39
CA LEU A 43 -9.77 19.05 8.69
C LEU A 43 -10.17 18.08 9.81
N ALA A 44 -9.40 16.99 9.99
CA ALA A 44 -9.59 15.98 11.02
C ALA A 44 -8.34 15.90 11.92
N PRO A 45 -8.24 16.73 12.97
CA PRO A 45 -7.06 16.80 13.83
C PRO A 45 -6.76 15.49 14.58
N GLU A 46 -7.73 14.60 14.73
CA GLU A 46 -7.58 13.25 15.29
C GLU A 46 -6.61 12.37 14.47
N LEU A 47 -6.37 12.71 13.19
CA LEU A 47 -5.34 12.06 12.38
C LEU A 47 -3.92 12.47 12.77
N LYS A 48 -3.72 13.50 13.61
CA LYS A 48 -2.39 13.94 14.03
C LYS A 48 -1.69 12.84 14.83
N GLY A 49 -0.45 12.52 14.45
CA GLY A 49 0.31 11.43 15.06
C GLY A 49 -0.06 10.01 14.58
N SER A 50 -1.06 9.85 13.71
CA SER A 50 -1.49 8.52 13.20
C SER A 50 -0.55 7.89 12.17
N ARG A 51 0.41 8.65 11.61
CA ARG A 51 1.31 8.20 10.51
C ARG A 51 1.93 6.82 10.78
N TRP A 52 2.53 6.64 11.96
CA TRP A 52 3.22 5.38 12.28
C TRP A 52 2.25 4.21 12.46
N ALA A 53 1.05 4.45 12.99
CA ALA A 53 0.02 3.41 13.05
C ALA A 53 -0.37 2.95 11.65
N LEU A 54 -0.51 3.89 10.70
CA LEU A 54 -0.88 3.62 9.31
C LEU A 54 0.19 2.87 8.50
N LEU A 55 1.47 2.99 8.86
CA LEU A 55 2.58 2.29 8.20
C LEU A 55 2.80 0.87 8.73
N LYS A 56 2.58 0.67 10.03
CA LYS A 56 2.78 -0.62 10.71
C LYS A 56 1.80 -1.70 10.23
N ARG A 57 2.17 -2.96 10.47
CA ARG A 57 1.23 -4.09 10.42
C ARG A 57 0.39 -4.09 11.69
N ALA A 58 -0.87 -4.54 11.57
CA ALA A 58 -1.79 -4.60 12.71
C ALA A 58 -1.23 -5.38 13.91
N ALA A 59 -0.49 -6.46 13.65
CA ALA A 59 0.18 -7.28 14.65
C ALA A 59 1.25 -6.54 15.50
N HIS A 60 1.67 -5.34 15.08
CA HIS A 60 2.70 -4.54 15.78
C HIS A 60 2.14 -3.23 16.37
N TRP A 61 0.82 -3.11 16.44
CA TRP A 61 0.18 -1.99 17.10
C TRP A 61 0.21 -2.17 18.62
N TYR A 62 0.54 -1.08 19.33
CA TYR A 62 0.30 -0.98 20.77
C TYR A 62 -1.10 -0.37 21.02
N ARG A 63 -1.57 -0.42 22.27
CA ARG A 63 -2.97 -0.10 22.62
C ARG A 63 -3.50 1.21 22.01
N LYS A 64 -2.77 2.33 22.17
CA LYS A 64 -3.19 3.62 21.59
C LYS A 64 -3.33 3.59 20.07
N GLN A 65 -2.50 2.81 19.38
CA GLN A 65 -2.61 2.66 17.92
C GLN A 65 -3.83 1.84 17.55
N ILE A 66 -4.15 0.79 18.32
CA ILE A 66 -5.38 0.02 18.15
C ILE A 66 -6.58 0.95 18.32
N ASP A 67 -6.63 1.75 19.38
CA ASP A 67 -7.74 2.67 19.63
C ASP A 67 -7.88 3.72 18.50
N SER A 68 -6.75 4.25 18.01
CA SER A 68 -6.72 5.19 16.87
C SER A 68 -7.22 4.54 15.58
N MET A 69 -6.83 3.30 15.29
CA MET A 69 -7.28 2.57 14.11
C MET A 69 -8.74 2.15 14.24
N HIS A 70 -9.16 1.79 15.45
CA HIS A 70 -10.55 1.53 15.78
C HIS A 70 -11.39 2.77 15.46
N TRP A 71 -11.06 3.95 15.99
CA TRP A 71 -11.74 5.21 15.62
C TRP A 71 -11.71 5.47 14.11
N LEU A 72 -10.54 5.40 13.48
CA LEU A 72 -10.36 5.72 12.06
C LEU A 72 -11.29 4.91 11.16
N GLN A 73 -11.44 3.61 11.40
CA GLN A 73 -12.31 2.76 10.58
C GLN A 73 -13.79 3.18 10.61
N ARG A 74 -14.25 3.91 11.64
CA ARG A 74 -15.61 4.45 11.77
C ARG A 74 -15.76 5.94 11.40
N SER A 75 -14.67 6.62 11.10
CA SER A 75 -14.67 8.08 10.91
C SER A 75 -15.27 8.57 9.58
N GLY A 76 -15.52 7.68 8.61
CA GLY A 76 -15.91 8.07 7.25
C GLY A 76 -14.79 8.71 6.41
N LEU A 77 -13.59 8.91 6.97
CA LEU A 77 -12.47 9.58 6.30
C LEU A 77 -11.91 8.74 5.12
N LYS A 78 -11.42 9.44 4.09
CA LYS A 78 -10.76 8.80 2.94
C LYS A 78 -9.48 8.08 3.36
N THR A 79 -8.82 8.52 4.44
CA THR A 79 -7.66 7.86 5.05
C THR A 79 -8.01 6.43 5.48
N ALA A 80 -9.22 6.20 6.01
CA ALA A 80 -9.67 4.85 6.37
C ALA A 80 -9.84 3.97 5.12
N ARG A 81 -10.45 4.51 4.05
CA ARG A 81 -10.58 3.83 2.76
C ARG A 81 -9.21 3.51 2.14
N ALA A 82 -8.30 4.48 2.13
CA ALA A 82 -6.94 4.31 1.61
C ALA A 82 -6.14 3.26 2.39
N LEU A 83 -6.31 3.18 3.71
CA LEU A 83 -5.69 2.13 4.53
C LEU A 83 -6.19 0.74 4.12
N ARG A 84 -7.51 0.57 3.93
CA ARG A 84 -8.10 -0.70 3.47
C ARG A 84 -7.56 -1.11 2.10
N LEU A 85 -7.48 -0.18 1.15
CA LEU A 85 -6.91 -0.44 -0.17
C LEU A 85 -5.44 -0.89 -0.07
N LYS A 86 -4.61 -0.20 0.71
CA LYS A 86 -3.21 -0.58 0.92
C LYS A 86 -3.06 -1.97 1.56
N GLU A 87 -3.86 -2.30 2.57
CA GLU A 87 -3.81 -3.63 3.20
C GLU A 87 -4.37 -4.73 2.28
N ALA A 88 -5.42 -4.46 1.51
CA ALA A 88 -5.94 -5.40 0.50
C ALA A 88 -4.87 -5.72 -0.56
N LEU A 89 -4.15 -4.70 -1.06
CA LEU A 89 -3.04 -4.90 -1.99
C LEU A 89 -1.95 -5.79 -1.40
N ARG A 90 -1.57 -5.51 -0.14
CA ARG A 90 -0.58 -6.31 0.58
C ARG A 90 -1.03 -7.76 0.73
N GLN A 91 -2.30 -7.99 1.06
CA GLN A 91 -2.86 -9.34 1.20
C GLN A 91 -2.79 -10.12 -0.13
N ARG A 92 -3.07 -9.48 -1.27
CA ARG A 92 -2.94 -10.14 -2.59
C ARG A 92 -1.52 -10.63 -2.86
N TYR A 93 -0.51 -9.80 -2.57
CA TYR A 93 0.89 -10.23 -2.70
C TYR A 93 1.31 -11.31 -1.69
N GLN A 94 0.73 -11.31 -0.49
CA GLN A 94 0.99 -12.34 0.52
C GLN A 94 0.36 -13.69 0.17
N ALA A 95 -0.78 -13.69 -0.51
CA ALA A 95 -1.47 -14.89 -0.95
C ALA A 95 -0.68 -15.71 -1.98
N ARG A 96 0.31 -15.08 -2.66
CA ARG A 96 1.17 -15.71 -3.67
C ARG A 96 0.36 -16.57 -4.67
N PRO A 97 -0.60 -15.96 -5.38
CA PRO A 97 -1.44 -16.69 -6.32
C PRO A 97 -0.62 -17.27 -7.46
N ALA A 98 -1.19 -18.25 -8.17
CA ALA A 98 -0.63 -18.71 -9.43
C ALA A 98 -0.48 -17.53 -10.42
N PRO A 99 0.55 -17.54 -11.28
CA PRO A 99 0.77 -16.46 -12.24
C PRO A 99 -0.46 -16.11 -13.09
N ASP A 100 -1.23 -17.13 -13.49
CA ASP A 100 -2.41 -16.98 -14.34
C ASP A 100 -3.56 -16.24 -13.64
N ASP A 101 -3.64 -16.34 -12.31
CA ASP A 101 -4.66 -15.66 -11.49
C ASP A 101 -4.24 -14.25 -11.06
N ALA A 102 -2.93 -13.96 -11.06
CA ALA A 102 -2.37 -12.77 -10.44
C ALA A 102 -2.88 -11.47 -11.08
N ALA A 103 -3.01 -11.43 -12.41
CA ALA A 103 -3.52 -10.26 -13.14
C ALA A 103 -4.97 -9.96 -12.77
N SER A 104 -5.86 -10.95 -12.87
CA SER A 104 -7.28 -10.86 -12.52
C SER A 104 -7.51 -10.49 -11.05
N LEU A 105 -6.60 -10.88 -10.15
CA LEU A 105 -6.66 -10.49 -8.74
C LEU A 105 -6.24 -9.04 -8.52
N LEU A 106 -5.31 -8.50 -9.31
CA LEU A 106 -4.90 -7.10 -9.25
C LEU A 106 -5.96 -6.17 -9.87
N ASP A 107 -6.60 -6.55 -10.97
CA ASP A 107 -7.66 -5.74 -11.59
C ASP A 107 -8.87 -5.56 -10.64
N ARG A 108 -9.23 -6.62 -9.92
CA ARG A 108 -10.31 -6.61 -8.93
C ARG A 108 -9.94 -5.96 -7.60
N TRP A 109 -8.73 -5.43 -7.42
CA TRP A 109 -8.32 -4.81 -6.16
C TRP A 109 -9.01 -3.46 -5.90
N ILE A 110 -9.29 -2.70 -6.96
CA ILE A 110 -9.83 -1.34 -6.88
C ILE A 110 -11.24 -1.19 -7.45
N SER A 111 -11.77 -2.27 -8.05
CA SER A 111 -13.17 -2.39 -8.48
C SER A 111 -14.08 -2.58 -7.26
#